data_AF-A0A1E1W4T7-F1
#
_entry.id   AF-A0A1E1W4T7-F1
#
_cell.length_a   1.000
_cell.length_b   1.000
_cell.length_c   1.000
_cell.angle_alpha   90.00
_cell.angle_beta   90.00
_cell.angle_gamma   90.00
#
_symmetry.space_group_name_H-M   'P 1'
#
loop_
_entity.id
_entity.type
_entity.pdbx_description
1 polymer ?
#
loop_
_entity_poly.entity_id
_entity_poly.type
_entity_poly.pdbx_seq_one_letter_code
_entity_poly.pdbx_strand_id
1 'polypeptide(L)'
;LPESIEDVPLIELWPTTKQREHCIDVATTAEFIDLMRFFYNNIWMPWDDQDDKVLLPNTIEERMQLWTELHDGSIPNCVARSIVLLRNSAIDAHNKLKQLDSSLCEDDSGDEDDSLLPPNYITLCAELTARLDAHMSKWTLYEKALIREQYLAKMKNKWQNNKTKRNVVV
;
A
#
# COMPACT_ATOMS: atom_id res chain seq x y z
N LEU A 1 6.14 11.10 32.80
CA LEU A 1 6.27 10.22 31.62
C LEU A 1 7.76 9.91 31.47
N PRO A 2 8.19 8.81 30.83
CA PRO A 2 9.61 8.63 30.53
C PRO A 2 10.10 9.86 29.75
N GLU A 3 11.35 10.26 30.01
CA GLU A 3 11.94 11.49 29.44
C GLU A 3 12.19 11.37 27.93
N SER A 4 12.26 10.14 27.40
CA SER A 4 12.17 9.84 25.97
C SER A 4 11.15 8.72 25.73
N ILE A 5 10.41 8.83 24.63
CA ILE A 5 9.58 7.77 24.09
C ILE A 5 10.27 7.34 22.81
N GLU A 6 10.75 6.10 22.75
CA GLU A 6 11.28 5.53 21.52
C GLU A 6 10.12 5.14 20.60
N ASP A 7 10.29 5.40 19.30
CA ASP A 7 9.36 4.94 18.29
C ASP A 7 9.44 3.42 18.17
N VAL A 8 8.28 2.75 18.26
CA VAL A 8 8.17 1.30 18.13
C VAL A 8 7.28 0.94 16.95
N PRO A 9 7.57 -0.18 16.23
CA PRO A 9 6.69 -0.66 15.18
C PRO A 9 5.26 -0.94 15.69
N LEU A 10 4.24 -0.60 14.90
CA LEU A 10 2.84 -0.86 15.25
C LEU A 10 2.53 -2.35 15.54
N ILE A 11 3.27 -3.27 14.94
CA ILE A 11 3.13 -4.71 15.20
C ILE A 11 3.55 -5.10 16.63
N GLU A 12 4.40 -4.28 17.26
CA GLU A 12 4.90 -4.47 18.62
C GLU A 12 4.06 -3.73 19.68
N LEU A 13 3.14 -2.86 19.24
CA LEU A 13 2.29 -2.10 20.13
C LEU A 13 1.12 -2.95 20.66
N TRP A 14 1.02 -3.10 21.98
CA TRP A 14 -0.08 -3.82 22.62
C TRP A 14 -0.62 -3.03 23.82
N PRO A 15 -1.94 -3.00 24.04
CA PRO A 15 -2.51 -2.30 25.17
C PRO A 15 -2.19 -3.05 26.46
N THR A 16 -1.84 -2.31 27.51
CA THR A 16 -1.62 -2.88 28.84
C THR A 16 -2.95 -3.06 29.56
N THR A 17 -3.09 -4.17 30.30
CA THR A 17 -4.29 -4.44 31.11
C THR A 17 -4.45 -3.47 32.28
N LYS A 18 -3.35 -2.89 32.77
CA LYS A 18 -3.34 -1.87 33.82
C LYS A 18 -3.12 -0.50 33.19
N GLN A 19 -4.22 0.17 32.87
CA GLN A 19 -4.25 1.55 32.37
C GLN A 19 -4.19 2.51 33.56
N ARG A 20 -3.49 3.64 33.43
CA ARG A 20 -3.43 4.68 34.48
C ARG A 20 -4.71 5.51 34.48
N GLU A 21 -5.22 5.84 33.31
CA GLU A 21 -6.41 6.64 33.11
C GLU A 21 -7.65 5.76 32.99
N HIS A 22 -8.65 5.97 33.86
CA HIS A 22 -9.91 5.22 33.82
C HIS A 22 -10.77 5.48 32.57
N CYS A 23 -10.47 6.53 31.80
CA CYS A 23 -11.18 6.85 30.57
C CYS A 23 -10.62 6.12 29.33
N ILE A 24 -9.45 5.49 29.44
CA ILE A 24 -8.84 4.75 28.33
C ILE A 24 -9.15 3.27 28.55
N ASP A 25 -10.08 2.77 27.76
CA ASP A 25 -10.50 1.38 27.82
C ASP A 25 -9.52 0.48 27.05
N VAL A 26 -9.10 -0.61 27.69
CA VAL A 26 -8.14 -1.59 27.13
C VAL A 26 -8.72 -2.22 25.87
N ALA A 27 -10.01 -2.57 25.88
CA ALA A 27 -10.67 -3.21 24.74
C ALA A 27 -10.75 -2.25 23.55
N THR A 28 -11.18 -1.02 23.79
CA THR A 28 -11.21 0.05 22.78
C THR A 28 -9.81 0.31 22.21
N THR A 29 -8.78 0.38 23.06
CA THR A 29 -7.40 0.59 22.60
C THR A 29 -6.89 -0.58 21.74
N ALA A 30 -7.20 -1.82 22.13
CA ALA A 30 -6.88 -3.02 21.34
C ALA A 30 -7.54 -2.96 19.96
N GLU A 31 -8.83 -2.63 19.92
CA GLU A 31 -9.60 -2.50 18.69
C GLU A 31 -8.99 -1.44 17.76
N PHE A 32 -8.63 -0.26 18.28
CA PHE A 32 -7.98 0.78 17.49
C PHE A 32 -6.64 0.32 16.90
N ILE A 33 -5.81 -0.38 17.68
CA ILE A 33 -4.53 -0.92 17.19
C ILE A 33 -4.78 -1.93 16.07
N ASP A 34 -5.77 -2.81 16.21
CA ASP A 34 -6.11 -3.81 15.19
C ASP A 34 -6.67 -3.17 13.92
N LEU A 35 -7.48 -2.11 14.05
CA LEU A 35 -7.94 -1.31 12.91
C LEU A 35 -6.78 -0.63 12.19
N MET A 36 -5.81 -0.07 12.92
CA MET A 36 -4.61 0.52 12.33
C MET A 36 -3.77 -0.53 11.59
N ARG A 37 -3.57 -1.71 12.19
CA ARG A 37 -2.88 -2.83 11.53
C ARG A 37 -3.61 -3.25 10.26
N PHE A 38 -4.93 -3.37 10.32
CA PHE A 38 -5.73 -3.67 9.13
C PHE A 38 -5.53 -2.62 8.04
N PHE A 39 -5.60 -1.34 8.41
CA PHE A 39 -5.43 -0.22 7.50
C PHE A 39 -4.06 -0.27 6.80
N TYR A 40 -2.96 -0.32 7.54
CA TYR A 40 -1.61 -0.33 6.94
C TYR A 40 -1.33 -1.61 6.14
N ASN A 41 -1.85 -2.76 6.58
CA ASN A 41 -1.64 -4.02 5.90
C ASN A 41 -2.47 -4.18 4.62
N ASN A 42 -3.65 -3.56 4.53
CA ASN A 42 -4.63 -3.88 3.49
C ASN A 42 -5.16 -2.68 2.68
N ILE A 43 -5.21 -1.49 3.27
CA ILE A 43 -5.87 -0.31 2.69
C ILE A 43 -4.86 0.74 2.24
N TRP A 44 -3.83 0.96 3.04
CA TRP A 44 -2.78 1.93 2.74
C TRP A 44 -2.02 1.56 1.46
N MET A 45 -1.66 2.59 0.70
CA MET A 45 -0.84 2.54 -0.50
C MET A 45 0.28 3.58 -0.43
N PRO A 46 1.45 3.33 -1.07
CA PRO A 46 2.60 4.22 -1.04
C PRO A 46 2.35 5.70 -1.34
N TRP A 47 1.46 5.99 -2.29
CA TRP A 47 1.14 7.36 -2.70
C TRP A 47 0.20 8.08 -1.74
N ASP A 48 -0.22 7.45 -0.64
CA ASP A 48 -0.94 8.13 0.44
C ASP A 48 0.03 8.87 1.38
N ASP A 49 1.32 8.52 1.38
CA ASP A 49 2.37 9.19 2.15
C ASP A 49 2.87 10.50 1.48
N GLN A 50 2.30 10.91 0.34
CA GLN A 50 2.71 12.12 -0.37
C GLN A 50 2.16 13.38 0.34
N ASP A 51 3.02 14.36 0.63
CA ASP A 51 2.73 15.54 1.49
C ASP A 51 1.46 16.34 1.15
N ASP A 52 1.01 16.31 -0.12
CA ASP A 52 -0.17 17.05 -0.58
C ASP A 52 -1.44 16.19 -0.71
N LYS A 53 -1.37 14.88 -0.43
CA LYS A 53 -2.50 13.96 -0.62
C LYS A 53 -3.23 13.69 0.69
N VAL A 54 -4.45 14.20 0.76
CA VAL A 54 -5.41 13.78 1.79
C VAL A 54 -6.10 12.52 1.31
N LEU A 55 -5.99 11.44 2.10
CA LEU A 55 -6.76 10.23 1.86
C LEU A 55 -8.24 10.50 2.14
N LEU A 56 -9.02 10.61 1.06
CA LEU A 56 -10.44 10.91 1.14
C LEU A 56 -11.25 9.70 1.64
N PRO A 57 -12.36 9.92 2.38
CA PRO A 57 -13.20 8.82 2.88
C PRO A 57 -13.69 7.86 1.80
N ASN A 58 -14.06 8.38 0.63
CA ASN A 58 -14.49 7.56 -0.51
C ASN A 58 -13.37 6.62 -1.02
N THR A 59 -12.11 7.05 -0.97
CA THR A 59 -10.96 6.20 -1.34
C THR A 59 -10.81 5.04 -0.35
N ILE A 60 -11.04 5.29 0.94
CA ILE A 60 -11.01 4.24 1.97
C ILE A 60 -12.13 3.23 1.71
N GLU A 61 -13.35 3.70 1.49
CA GLU A 61 -14.51 2.85 1.18
C GLU A 61 -14.27 1.97 -0.06
N GLU A 62 -13.76 2.56 -1.15
CA GLU A 62 -13.46 1.83 -2.39
C GLU A 62 -12.38 0.76 -2.20
N ARG A 63 -11.35 1.05 -1.40
CA ARG A 63 -10.29 0.08 -1.09
C ARG A 63 -10.76 -1.01 -0.13
N MET A 64 -11.64 -0.69 0.83
CA MET A 64 -12.29 -1.69 1.68
C MET A 64 -13.19 -2.62 0.85
N GLN A 65 -13.92 -2.07 -0.11
CA GLN A 65 -14.72 -2.87 -1.05
C GLN A 65 -13.81 -3.77 -1.90
N LEU A 66 -12.73 -3.23 -2.47
CA LEU A 66 -11.75 -4.01 -3.23
C LEU A 66 -11.16 -5.14 -2.38
N TRP A 67 -10.79 -4.87 -1.13
CA TRP A 67 -10.30 -5.89 -0.22
C TRP A 67 -11.33 -7.01 0.00
N THR A 68 -12.59 -6.66 0.23
CA THR A 68 -13.68 -7.64 0.39
C THR A 68 -13.82 -8.51 -0.86
N GLU A 69 -13.87 -7.90 -2.04
CA GLU A 69 -14.03 -8.59 -3.32
C GLU A 69 -12.85 -9.50 -3.70
N LEU A 70 -11.65 -9.21 -3.16
CA LEU A 70 -10.47 -10.06 -3.31
C LEU A 70 -10.55 -11.33 -2.45
N HIS A 71 -11.32 -11.31 -1.35
CA HIS A 71 -11.41 -12.42 -0.39
C HIS A 71 -12.71 -13.23 -0.52
N ASP A 72 -13.80 -12.64 -1.02
CA ASP A 72 -15.08 -13.32 -1.20
C ASP A 72 -15.22 -14.09 -2.53
N GLY A 73 -14.22 -13.95 -3.43
CA GLY A 73 -14.19 -14.62 -4.73
C GLY A 73 -14.91 -13.88 -5.86
N SER A 74 -15.38 -12.64 -5.63
CA SER A 74 -15.98 -11.78 -6.65
C SER A 74 -15.00 -11.46 -7.79
N ILE A 75 -13.72 -11.28 -7.46
CA ILE A 75 -12.66 -11.07 -8.45
C ILE A 75 -12.05 -12.41 -8.87
N PRO A 76 -11.97 -12.73 -10.18
CA PRO A 76 -11.31 -13.94 -10.64
C PRO A 76 -9.85 -14.05 -10.16
N ASN A 77 -9.45 -15.23 -9.69
CA ASN A 77 -8.12 -15.48 -9.08
C ASN A 77 -6.92 -14.95 -9.88
N CYS A 78 -6.96 -15.01 -11.22
CA CYS A 78 -5.87 -14.48 -12.05
C CYS A 78 -5.76 -12.95 -11.97
N VAL A 79 -6.89 -12.26 -11.87
CA VAL A 79 -6.95 -10.80 -11.68
C VAL A 79 -6.58 -10.46 -10.25
N ALA A 80 -7.13 -11.17 -9.25
CA ALA A 80 -6.81 -10.97 -7.84
C ALA A 80 -5.29 -11.08 -7.58
N ARG A 81 -4.64 -12.13 -8.12
CA ARG A 81 -3.17 -12.28 -8.04
C ARG A 81 -2.43 -11.12 -8.70
N SER A 82 -2.93 -10.61 -9.82
CA SER A 82 -2.32 -9.46 -10.52
C SER A 82 -2.40 -8.18 -9.67
N ILE A 83 -3.51 -7.98 -8.96
CA ILE A 83 -3.71 -6.85 -8.04
C ILE A 83 -2.75 -6.96 -6.84
N VAL A 84 -2.64 -8.13 -6.22
CA VAL A 84 -1.72 -8.36 -5.10
C VAL A 84 -0.27 -8.14 -5.51
N LEU A 85 0.15 -8.65 -6.67
CA LEU A 85 1.51 -8.43 -7.18
C LEU A 85 1.78 -6.95 -7.48
N LEU A 86 0.79 -6.23 -8.01
CA LEU A 86 0.87 -4.80 -8.25
C LEU A 86 1.10 -4.05 -6.93
N ARG A 87 0.28 -4.33 -5.92
CA ARG A 87 0.41 -3.74 -4.57
C ARG A 87 1.78 -3.99 -3.97
N ASN A 88 2.22 -5.25 -3.93
CA ASN A 88 3.50 -5.62 -3.34
C ASN A 88 4.67 -4.95 -4.07
N SER A 89 4.59 -4.85 -5.41
CA SER A 89 5.60 -4.16 -6.22
C SER A 89 5.66 -2.66 -5.97
N ALA A 90 4.54 -2.01 -5.65
CA ALA A 90 4.50 -0.62 -5.26
C ALA A 90 5.10 -0.42 -3.85
N ILE A 91 4.72 -1.26 -2.88
CA ILE A 91 5.27 -1.20 -1.52
C ILE A 91 6.79 -1.42 -1.52
N ASP A 92 7.28 -2.38 -2.31
CA ASP A 92 8.73 -2.61 -2.48
C ASP A 92 9.46 -1.38 -3.03
N ALA A 93 8.90 -0.71 -4.04
CA ALA A 93 9.50 0.51 -4.59
C ALA A 93 9.52 1.66 -3.57
N HIS A 94 8.45 1.81 -2.79
CA HIS A 94 8.36 2.80 -1.71
C HIS A 94 9.38 2.57 -0.60
N ASN A 95 9.50 1.32 -0.15
CA ASN A 95 10.47 0.98 0.91
C ASN A 95 11.91 1.22 0.45
N LYS A 96 12.21 0.99 -0.83
CA LYS A 96 13.52 1.30 -1.41
C LYS A 96 13.79 2.81 -1.45
N LEU A 97 12.78 3.63 -1.76
CA LEU A 97 12.91 5.09 -1.65
C LEU A 97 13.20 5.50 -0.21
N LYS A 98 12.40 5.02 0.77
CA LYS A 98 12.64 5.30 2.18
C LYS A 98 14.04 4.89 2.64
N GLN A 99 14.54 3.73 2.20
CA GLN A 99 15.90 3.28 2.50
C GLN A 99 16.97 4.19 1.90
N LEU A 100 16.77 4.67 0.66
CA LEU A 100 17.66 5.65 0.04
C LEU A 100 17.67 6.96 0.82
N ASP A 101 16.50 7.47 1.22
CA ASP A 101 16.39 8.70 2.02
C ASP A 101 17.05 8.54 3.40
N SER A 102 16.80 7.44 4.12
CA SER A 102 17.43 7.19 5.42
C SER A 102 18.94 7.08 5.34
N SER A 103 19.48 6.50 4.25
CA SER A 103 20.93 6.40 4.06
C SER A 103 21.63 7.76 3.91
N LEU A 104 20.89 8.83 3.54
CA LEU A 104 21.44 10.18 3.52
C LEU A 104 21.53 10.82 4.91
N CYS A 105 20.67 10.41 5.85
CA CYS A 105 20.61 11.00 7.18
C CYS A 105 21.59 10.37 8.18
N GLU A 106 22.08 9.16 7.93
CA GLU A 106 22.98 8.43 8.84
C GLU A 106 24.48 8.75 8.64
N ASP A 107 24.85 9.52 7.60
CA ASP A 107 26.26 9.77 7.23
C ASP A 107 26.86 11.07 7.83
N ASP A 108 26.35 11.55 8.98
CA ASP A 108 26.86 12.71 9.74
C ASP A 108 28.19 12.40 10.47
N SER A 109 29.15 11.80 9.75
CA SER A 109 30.48 11.48 10.24
C SER A 109 31.47 12.62 9.99
N GLY A 110 31.15 13.84 10.43
CA GLY A 110 32.13 14.90 10.78
C GLY A 110 33.14 15.39 9.70
N ASP A 111 33.09 14.93 8.46
CA ASP A 111 33.89 15.44 7.35
C ASP A 111 33.11 16.53 6.61
N GLU A 112 33.67 17.74 6.54
CA GLU A 112 33.11 18.97 5.97
C GLU A 112 32.94 18.94 4.42
N ASP A 113 32.62 17.80 3.80
CA ASP A 113 32.26 17.69 2.37
C ASP A 113 30.76 17.34 2.20
N ASP A 114 29.93 18.20 2.80
CA ASP A 114 28.48 18.09 2.97
C ASP A 114 27.66 18.41 1.70
N SER A 115 28.05 17.91 0.51
CA SER A 115 27.40 18.38 -0.73
C SER A 115 27.25 17.39 -1.89
N LEU A 116 27.69 16.14 -1.77
CA LEU A 116 27.58 15.20 -2.88
C LEU A 116 26.70 14.00 -2.52
N LEU A 117 25.52 13.96 -3.15
CA LEU A 117 24.64 12.79 -3.11
C LEU A 117 25.40 11.52 -3.55
N PRO A 118 25.06 10.34 -2.99
CA PRO A 118 25.65 9.08 -3.41
C PRO A 118 25.55 8.88 -4.93
N PRO A 119 26.54 8.23 -5.57
CA PRO A 119 26.51 7.95 -7.00
C PRO A 119 25.21 7.24 -7.39
N ASN A 120 24.56 7.72 -8.46
CA ASN A 120 23.28 7.24 -8.99
C ASN A 120 22.05 7.50 -8.11
N TYR A 121 22.16 8.19 -6.96
CA TYR A 121 21.02 8.49 -6.09
C TYR A 121 19.84 9.10 -6.86
N ILE A 122 20.10 10.21 -7.58
CA ILE A 122 19.08 10.92 -8.36
C ILE A 122 18.43 9.98 -9.39
N THR A 123 19.24 9.17 -10.08
CA THR A 123 18.75 8.24 -11.10
C THR A 123 17.86 7.16 -10.50
N LEU A 124 18.27 6.56 -9.38
CA LEU A 124 17.51 5.54 -8.66
C LEU A 124 16.20 6.11 -8.10
N CYS A 125 16.24 7.29 -7.49
CA CYS A 125 15.04 7.97 -7.00
C CYS A 125 14.07 8.30 -8.13
N ALA A 126 14.57 8.78 -9.27
CA ALA A 126 13.75 9.04 -10.45
C ALA A 126 13.11 7.75 -11.00
N GLU A 127 13.87 6.65 -11.09
CA GLU A 127 13.36 5.36 -11.56
C GLU A 127 12.27 4.81 -10.64
N LEU A 128 12.51 4.80 -9.33
CA LEU A 128 11.56 4.28 -8.34
C LEU A 128 10.29 5.14 -8.27
N THR A 129 10.43 6.47 -8.34
CA THR A 129 9.28 7.40 -8.40
C THR A 129 8.45 7.16 -9.67
N ALA A 130 9.09 7.07 -10.84
CA ALA A 130 8.40 6.79 -12.09
C ALA A 130 7.68 5.42 -12.05
N ARG A 131 8.28 4.42 -11.40
CA ARG A 131 7.66 3.11 -11.19
C ARG A 131 6.45 3.19 -10.26
N LEU A 132 6.51 3.99 -9.19
CA LEU A 132 5.35 4.24 -8.32
C LEU A 132 4.21 4.93 -9.08
N ASP A 133 4.51 5.92 -9.92
CA ASP A 133 3.49 6.60 -10.74
C ASP A 133 2.81 5.65 -11.72
N ALA A 134 3.60 4.77 -12.37
CA ALA A 134 3.06 3.74 -13.26
C ALA A 134 2.16 2.75 -12.50
N HIS A 135 2.55 2.36 -11.29
CA HIS A 135 1.75 1.49 -10.44
C HIS A 135 0.47 2.16 -9.95
N MET A 136 0.55 3.43 -9.54
CA MET A 136 -0.60 4.24 -9.14
C MET A 136 -1.61 4.32 -10.29
N SER A 137 -1.15 4.68 -11.49
CA SER A 137 -2.00 4.74 -12.68
C SER A 137 -2.71 3.41 -12.93
N LYS A 138 -1.99 2.28 -12.85
CA LYS A 138 -2.59 0.96 -13.03
C LYS A 138 -3.54 0.58 -11.89
N TRP A 139 -3.26 0.99 -10.66
CA TRP A 139 -4.10 0.71 -9.49
C TRP A 139 -5.48 1.36 -9.62
N THR A 140 -5.58 2.55 -10.24
CA THR A 140 -6.88 3.21 -10.46
C THR A 140 -7.90 2.34 -11.20
N LEU A 141 -7.44 1.42 -12.06
CA LEU A 141 -8.30 0.45 -12.77
C LEU A 141 -9.01 -0.51 -11.82
N TYR A 142 -8.37 -0.81 -10.68
CA TYR A 142 -8.86 -1.75 -9.69
C TYR A 142 -9.49 -1.05 -8.50
N GLU A 143 -9.07 0.16 -8.15
CA GLU A 143 -9.60 0.85 -6.97
C GLU A 143 -11.06 1.26 -7.15
N LYS A 144 -11.36 1.96 -8.25
CA LYS A 144 -12.70 2.49 -8.53
C LYS A 144 -13.64 1.35 -8.91
N ALA A 145 -14.67 1.11 -8.09
CA ALA A 145 -15.59 -0.02 -8.26
C ALA A 145 -16.22 -0.08 -9.67
N LEU A 146 -16.69 1.07 -10.18
CA LEU A 146 -17.29 1.15 -11.52
C LEU A 146 -16.30 0.82 -12.65
N ILE A 147 -15.04 1.26 -12.52
CA ILE A 147 -14.00 0.97 -13.54
C ILE A 147 -13.62 -0.51 -13.48
N ARG A 148 -13.44 -1.04 -12.27
CA ARG A 148 -13.13 -2.44 -12.01
C ARG A 148 -14.20 -3.36 -12.59
N GLU A 149 -15.48 -3.08 -12.35
CA GLU A 149 -16.59 -3.86 -12.88
C GLU A 149 -16.56 -3.93 -14.41
N GLN A 150 -16.40 -2.78 -15.08
CA GLN A 150 -16.30 -2.72 -16.54
C GLN A 150 -15.09 -3.49 -17.07
N TYR A 151 -13.95 -3.41 -16.38
CA TYR A 151 -12.74 -4.15 -16.73
C TYR A 151 -12.97 -5.66 -16.63
N LEU A 152 -13.55 -6.13 -15.52
CA LEU A 152 -13.85 -7.55 -15.30
C LEU A 152 -14.85 -8.08 -16.32
N ALA A 153 -15.89 -7.31 -16.66
CA ALA A 153 -16.86 -7.67 -17.70
C ALA A 153 -16.17 -7.83 -19.08
N LYS A 154 -15.29 -6.88 -19.45
CA LYS A 154 -14.51 -6.98 -20.70
C LYS A 154 -13.60 -8.23 -20.71
N MET A 155 -12.96 -8.53 -19.59
CA MET A 155 -12.10 -9.71 -19.46
C MET A 155 -12.88 -11.01 -19.60
N LYS A 156 -14.07 -11.09 -18.99
CA LYS A 156 -14.99 -12.23 -19.11
C LYS A 156 -15.43 -12.44 -20.56
N ASN A 157 -15.84 -11.38 -21.25
CA ASN A 157 -16.24 -11.44 -22.65
C ASN A 157 -15.10 -11.90 -23.57
N LYS A 158 -13.88 -11.38 -23.36
CA LYS A 158 -12.68 -11.81 -24.10
C LYS A 158 -12.40 -13.29 -23.91
N TRP A 159 -12.50 -13.78 -22.68
CA TRP A 159 -12.31 -15.19 -22.36
C TRP A 159 -13.37 -16.08 -23.05
N GLN A 160 -14.65 -15.68 -22.98
CA GLN A 160 -15.73 -16.41 -23.65
C GLN A 160 -15.54 -16.48 -25.16
N ASN A 161 -15.15 -15.36 -25.79
CA ASN A 161 -14.86 -15.31 -27.23
C ASN A 161 -13.68 -16.19 -27.64
N ASN A 162 -12.65 -16.28 -26.80
CA ASN A 162 -11.51 -17.17 -27.07
C ASN A 162 -11.88 -18.64 -26.90
N LYS A 163 -12.77 -18.96 -25.95
CA LYS A 163 -13.29 -20.32 -25.74
C LYS A 163 -14.15 -20.77 -26.92
N THR A 164 -15.07 -19.93 -27.40
CA THR A 164 -15.91 -20.26 -28.56
C THR A 164 -15.07 -20.45 -29.83
N LYS A 165 -14.07 -19.60 -30.09
CA LYS A 165 -13.14 -19.78 -31.22
C LYS A 165 -12.40 -21.12 -31.17
N ARG A 166 -11.95 -21.57 -29.99
CA ARG A 166 -11.29 -22.88 -29.85
C ARG A 166 -12.24 -24.05 -30.12
N ASN A 167 -13.52 -23.90 -29.78
CA ASN A 167 -14.52 -24.95 -29.97
C ASN A 167 -15.05 -25.06 -31.42
N VAL A 168 -14.81 -24.04 -32.26
CA VAL A 168 -15.22 -24.04 -33.69
C VAL A 168 -14.13 -24.64 -34.60
N VAL A 169 -12.92 -24.89 -34.08
CA VAL A 169 -11.78 -25.45 -34.83
C VAL A 169 -11.67 -26.98 -34.62
N VAL A 170 -12.78 -27.67 -34.35
CA VAL A 170 -12.86 -29.14 -34.22
C VAL A 170 -13.80 -29.70 -35.27
#